data_AF-A0A4Q1BVX7-F1
#
_entry.id   AF-A0A4Q1BVX7-F1
#
_cell.length_a   1.000
_cell.length_b   1.000
_cell.length_c   1.000
_cell.angle_alpha   90.00
_cell.angle_beta   90.00
_cell.angle_gamma   90.00
#
_symmetry.space_group_name_H-M   'P 1'
#
loop_
_entity.id
_entity.type
_entity.pdbx_description
1 polymer ?
#
loop_
_entity_poly.entity_id
_entity_poly.type
_entity_poly.pdbx_seq_one_letter_code
_entity_poly.pdbx_strand_id
1 'polypeptide(L)'
;MLRSICLLCVLTLTQLVWAVRPASLKQVSEWSPKRREKPFTNAERFKRGLKPNTPRKLYNATSTRPALARRSPTVYSGYVQSVPATTGTNGSPFDTVSYLYYSPEEDAFRLSTDPTQADLFEWYGAGIEQYLYAVHGGTVYQVCAHVISQGTGVNMYGSATGGYTTANFASCPIAYQSQSESEAYGAYYQAPIWGMNPAEASGQELVSWFFNSDQSITAFSLFWVFSNNFYSQALGLALDGSEFPGETNYASIDLYLISTLPV
;
A
#
# COMPACT_ATOMS: atom_id res chain seq x y z
N MET A 1 -16.84 57.31 -35.42
CA MET A 1 -16.32 58.44 -34.62
C MET A 1 -17.44 58.90 -33.67
N LEU A 2 -17.13 58.98 -32.38
CA LEU A 2 -17.87 59.58 -31.25
C LEU A 2 -19.20 58.91 -30.81
N ARG A 3 -19.28 58.30 -29.61
CA ARG A 3 -19.43 58.86 -28.22
C ARG A 3 -20.88 59.36 -27.98
N SER A 4 -21.55 59.25 -26.82
CA SER A 4 -21.25 58.82 -25.44
C SER A 4 -22.56 58.79 -24.63
N ILE A 5 -22.63 57.84 -23.68
CA ILE A 5 -23.15 57.87 -22.28
C ILE A 5 -23.92 59.11 -21.77
N CYS A 6 -25.04 58.87 -21.06
CA CYS A 6 -25.52 59.53 -19.80
C CYS A 6 -27.03 59.20 -19.58
N LEU A 7 -27.67 59.19 -18.41
CA LEU A 7 -27.34 59.16 -16.98
C LEU A 7 -28.71 59.12 -16.24
N LEU A 8 -28.72 58.66 -14.99
CA LEU A 8 -29.66 59.01 -13.90
C LEU A 8 -31.14 58.57 -13.97
N CYS A 9 -31.45 57.60 -13.09
CA CYS A 9 -32.78 57.37 -12.53
C CYS A 9 -32.81 57.95 -11.10
N VAL A 10 -33.64 58.97 -10.88
CA VAL A 10 -33.98 59.54 -9.57
C VAL A 10 -35.50 59.65 -9.55
N LEU A 11 -36.16 59.16 -8.49
CA LEU A 11 -37.51 59.48 -7.98
C LEU A 11 -37.95 58.29 -7.11
N THR A 12 -38.49 58.38 -5.90
CA THR A 12 -38.65 59.42 -4.89
C THR A 12 -39.14 58.69 -3.63
N LEU A 13 -38.66 59.11 -2.46
CA LEU A 13 -39.13 58.69 -1.15
C LEU A 13 -40.30 59.58 -0.71
N THR A 14 -41.42 59.01 -0.24
CA THR A 14 -42.28 59.64 0.80
C THR A 14 -43.17 58.61 1.51
N GLN A 15 -42.73 58.28 2.74
CA GLN A 15 -43.46 58.07 4.00
C GLN A 15 -44.93 57.61 4.01
N LEU A 16 -45.20 56.56 4.81
CA LEU A 16 -46.27 56.63 5.81
C LEU A 16 -45.95 55.77 7.04
N VAL A 17 -46.52 56.20 8.17
CA VAL A 17 -46.05 56.08 9.54
C VAL A 17 -47.04 55.21 10.33
N TRP A 18 -46.50 54.33 11.19
CA TRP A 18 -47.07 53.72 12.40
C TRP A 18 -48.04 52.52 12.32
N ALA A 19 -47.60 51.40 12.90
CA ALA A 19 -48.35 50.68 13.93
C ALA A 19 -47.39 49.79 14.76
N VAL A 20 -47.24 50.14 16.05
CA VAL A 20 -46.60 49.32 17.07
C VAL A 20 -47.66 48.42 17.70
N ARG A 21 -47.43 47.10 17.78
CA ARG A 21 -47.53 46.27 19.01
C ARG A 21 -47.22 44.78 18.77
N PRO A 22 -46.81 44.04 19.82
CA PRO A 22 -45.93 42.88 19.73
C PRO A 22 -46.70 41.55 19.67
N ALA A 23 -46.14 40.56 18.98
CA ALA A 23 -46.62 39.19 19.06
C ALA A 23 -45.46 38.24 19.37
N SER A 24 -45.39 37.85 20.64
CA SER A 24 -45.13 36.48 21.10
C SER A 24 -43.98 35.74 20.40
N LEU A 25 -42.77 35.85 20.97
CA LEU A 25 -41.75 34.82 20.86
C LEU A 25 -42.32 33.50 21.40
N LYS A 26 -42.85 32.66 20.51
CA LYS A 26 -43.06 31.24 20.82
C LYS A 26 -41.68 30.63 20.98
N GLN A 27 -41.35 30.29 22.21
CA GLN A 27 -40.30 29.33 22.56
C GLN A 27 -40.57 28.05 21.76
N VAL A 28 -39.88 27.89 20.63
CA VAL A 28 -39.70 26.57 20.03
C VAL A 28 -38.71 25.90 20.96
N SER A 29 -39.23 25.00 21.80
CA SER A 29 -38.42 24.12 22.63
C SER A 29 -37.44 23.40 21.71
N GLU A 30 -36.18 23.78 21.82
CA GLU A 30 -35.05 23.12 21.18
C GLU A 30 -35.08 21.65 21.59
N TRP A 31 -35.48 20.78 20.67
CA TRP A 31 -35.39 19.35 20.85
C TRP A 31 -33.91 19.00 20.74
N SER A 32 -33.18 19.19 21.84
CA SER A 32 -31.79 18.77 21.95
C SER A 32 -31.80 17.24 22.04
N PRO A 33 -31.32 16.49 21.02
CA PRO A 33 -31.15 15.06 21.20
C PRO A 33 -30.15 14.90 22.33
N LYS A 34 -30.55 14.26 23.46
CA LYS A 34 -29.62 13.86 24.51
C LYS A 34 -28.43 13.20 23.82
N ARG A 35 -27.27 13.88 23.77
CA ARG A 35 -26.01 13.30 23.30
C ARG A 35 -25.85 12.03 24.12
N ARG A 36 -26.05 10.88 23.50
CA ARG A 36 -25.60 9.61 24.09
C ARG A 36 -24.09 9.72 24.09
N GLU A 37 -23.52 10.16 25.21
CA GLU A 37 -22.08 10.13 25.39
C GLU A 37 -21.65 8.70 25.06
N LYS A 38 -20.77 8.58 24.05
CA LYS A 38 -20.25 7.30 23.63
C LYS A 38 -19.53 6.73 24.86
N PRO A 39 -19.94 5.56 25.40
CA PRO A 39 -19.30 5.03 26.59
C PRO A 39 -17.81 4.81 26.29
N PHE A 40 -16.94 5.21 27.22
CA PHE A 40 -15.50 5.01 27.09
C PHE A 40 -15.19 3.55 26.76
N THR A 41 -14.30 3.34 25.81
CA THR A 41 -13.71 2.03 25.52
C THR A 41 -12.92 1.53 26.73
N ASN A 42 -12.68 0.21 26.82
CA ASN A 42 -11.87 -0.34 27.92
C ASN A 42 -10.46 0.26 27.94
N ALA A 43 -9.88 0.55 26.78
CA ALA A 43 -8.56 1.19 26.67
C ALA A 43 -8.55 2.59 27.31
N GLU A 44 -9.57 3.41 27.04
CA GLU A 44 -9.70 4.75 27.63
C GLU A 44 -9.96 4.70 29.14
N ARG A 45 -10.70 3.68 29.62
CA ARG A 45 -10.93 3.45 31.05
C ARG A 45 -9.65 3.06 31.77
N PHE A 46 -8.86 2.15 31.19
CA PHE A 46 -7.57 1.75 31.77
C PHE A 46 -6.57 2.90 31.84
N LYS A 47 -6.47 3.74 30.80
CA LYS A 47 -5.65 4.96 30.82
C LYS A 47 -6.04 5.92 31.96
N ARG A 48 -7.26 5.83 32.46
CA ARG A 48 -7.81 6.67 33.54
C ARG A 48 -7.87 5.96 34.89
N GLY A 49 -7.30 4.75 35.02
CA GLY A 49 -7.37 3.95 36.25
C GLY A 49 -8.78 3.43 36.59
N LEU A 50 -9.72 3.51 35.66
CA LEU A 50 -11.10 3.04 35.84
C LEU A 50 -11.17 1.54 35.52
N LYS A 51 -11.95 0.79 36.31
CA LYS A 51 -12.25 -0.63 36.05
C LYS A 51 -12.83 -0.83 34.64
N PRO A 52 -12.58 -1.96 33.95
CA PRO A 52 -13.12 -2.22 32.62
C PRO A 52 -14.66 -2.20 32.61
N ASN A 53 -15.27 -1.97 31.45
CA ASN A 53 -16.72 -2.09 31.32
C ASN A 53 -17.15 -3.53 31.58
N THR A 54 -18.25 -3.71 32.31
CA THR A 54 -18.88 -5.01 32.49
C THR A 54 -19.30 -5.57 31.12
N PRO A 55 -18.91 -6.81 30.77
CA PRO A 55 -19.31 -7.41 29.52
C PRO A 55 -20.83 -7.51 29.46
N ARG A 56 -21.43 -7.00 28.36
CA ARG A 56 -22.90 -7.01 28.18
C ARG A 56 -23.49 -8.42 28.07
N LYS A 57 -22.65 -9.41 27.73
CA LYS A 57 -23.04 -10.81 27.61
C LYS A 57 -21.87 -11.66 28.11
N LEU A 58 -22.13 -12.50 29.11
CA LEU A 58 -21.17 -13.52 29.53
C LEU A 58 -21.04 -14.57 28.42
N TYR A 59 -19.82 -15.06 28.21
CA TYR A 59 -19.57 -16.13 27.25
C TYR A 59 -20.36 -17.38 27.66
N ASN A 60 -21.20 -17.90 26.75
CA ASN A 60 -21.91 -19.16 26.94
C ASN A 60 -21.28 -20.23 26.05
N ALA A 61 -20.54 -21.15 26.65
CA ALA A 61 -19.83 -22.23 25.98
C ALA A 61 -20.75 -23.24 25.26
N THR A 62 -22.06 -23.24 25.55
CA THR A 62 -23.06 -24.13 24.94
C THR A 62 -23.91 -23.45 23.86
N SER A 63 -23.69 -22.16 23.61
CA SER A 63 -24.34 -21.46 22.50
C SER A 63 -23.90 -22.10 21.18
N THR A 64 -24.85 -22.54 20.35
CA THR A 64 -24.60 -23.19 19.04
C THR A 64 -23.96 -22.28 17.99
N ARG A 65 -23.70 -21.01 18.34
CA ARG A 65 -22.89 -20.03 17.56
C ARG A 65 -22.08 -19.15 18.52
N PRO A 66 -21.06 -19.67 19.22
CA PRO A 66 -20.14 -18.78 19.91
C PRO A 66 -19.42 -17.97 18.83
N ALA A 67 -19.38 -16.64 18.97
CA ALA A 67 -18.48 -15.86 18.13
C ALA A 67 -17.07 -16.42 18.37
N LEU A 68 -16.44 -16.98 17.32
CA LEU A 68 -15.08 -17.48 17.40
C LEU A 68 -14.21 -16.37 17.97
N ALA A 69 -13.41 -16.70 18.99
CA ALA A 69 -12.47 -15.74 19.54
C ALA A 69 -11.61 -15.20 18.40
N ARG A 70 -11.63 -13.89 18.19
CA ARG A 70 -10.80 -13.20 17.20
C ARG A 70 -9.35 -13.40 17.62
N ARG A 71 -8.71 -14.46 17.12
CA ARG A 71 -7.26 -14.67 17.27
C ARG A 71 -6.58 -13.57 16.46
N SER A 72 -5.52 -12.97 17.00
CA SER A 72 -4.62 -12.16 16.18
C SER A 72 -4.14 -13.03 15.02
N PRO A 73 -4.05 -12.49 13.78
CA PRO A 73 -3.45 -13.24 12.68
C PRO A 73 -2.05 -13.67 13.10
N THR A 74 -1.70 -14.92 12.81
CA THR A 74 -0.32 -15.39 12.96
C THR A 74 0.54 -14.58 12.01
N VAL A 75 1.57 -13.95 12.54
CA VAL A 75 2.57 -13.23 11.73
C VAL A 75 3.66 -14.23 11.38
N TYR A 76 3.92 -14.37 10.09
CA TYR A 76 5.06 -15.11 9.58
C TYR A 76 6.15 -14.12 9.21
N SER A 77 7.41 -14.52 9.33
CA SER A 77 8.53 -13.67 8.98
C SER A 77 9.72 -14.46 8.45
N GLY A 78 10.55 -13.77 7.67
CA GLY A 78 11.75 -14.32 7.03
C GLY A 78 12.53 -13.23 6.30
N TYR A 79 13.62 -13.61 5.65
CA TYR A 79 14.41 -12.73 4.80
C TYR A 79 14.20 -13.12 3.34
N VAL A 80 14.34 -12.17 2.43
CA VAL A 80 14.29 -12.44 0.99
C VAL A 80 15.71 -12.55 0.46
N GLN A 81 16.06 -13.73 -0.03
CA GLN A 81 17.30 -14.03 -0.72
C GLN A 81 17.04 -14.02 -2.23
N SER A 82 17.95 -13.41 -2.99
CA SER A 82 17.99 -13.55 -4.44
C SER A 82 19.04 -14.58 -4.86
N VAL A 83 18.71 -15.32 -5.91
CA VAL A 83 19.64 -16.23 -6.60
C VAL A 83 19.68 -15.80 -8.06
N PRO A 84 20.84 -15.38 -8.59
CA PRO A 84 20.93 -14.95 -9.98
C PRO A 84 20.78 -16.14 -10.92
N ALA A 85 20.10 -15.94 -12.05
CA ALA A 85 19.93 -16.98 -13.07
C ALA A 85 21.27 -17.41 -13.68
N THR A 86 22.25 -16.51 -13.69
CA THR A 86 23.62 -16.80 -14.13
C THR A 86 24.60 -16.37 -13.06
N THR A 87 25.41 -17.30 -12.56
CA THR A 87 26.45 -17.00 -11.57
C THR A 87 27.70 -16.45 -12.26
N GLY A 88 28.23 -15.36 -11.71
CA GLY A 88 29.49 -14.75 -12.16
C GLY A 88 30.53 -14.69 -11.03
N THR A 89 31.65 -14.03 -11.31
CA THR A 89 32.79 -13.93 -10.38
C THR A 89 32.99 -12.53 -9.82
N ASN A 90 32.15 -11.55 -10.18
CA ASN A 90 32.36 -10.15 -9.81
C ASN A 90 31.86 -9.84 -8.38
N GLY A 91 31.09 -10.75 -7.77
CA GLY A 91 30.62 -10.59 -6.39
C GLY A 91 29.56 -9.50 -6.25
N SER A 92 28.80 -9.22 -7.32
CA SER A 92 27.76 -8.20 -7.33
C SER A 92 26.37 -8.83 -7.15
N PRO A 93 25.34 -8.05 -6.76
CA PRO A 93 23.97 -8.56 -6.73
C PRO A 93 23.43 -9.07 -8.08
N PHE A 94 24.09 -8.76 -9.19
CA PHE A 94 23.72 -9.23 -10.53
C PHE A 94 24.15 -10.66 -10.82
N ASP A 95 25.16 -11.16 -10.12
CA ASP A 95 25.86 -12.40 -10.48
C ASP A 95 26.20 -13.28 -9.27
N THR A 96 25.84 -12.84 -8.06
CA THR A 96 26.01 -13.57 -6.80
C THR A 96 24.73 -13.51 -5.96
N VAL A 97 24.55 -14.51 -5.09
CA VAL A 97 23.49 -14.50 -4.07
C VAL A 97 23.52 -13.20 -3.29
N SER A 98 22.36 -12.56 -3.15
CA SER A 98 22.19 -11.31 -2.41
C SER A 98 20.89 -11.31 -1.62
N TYR A 99 20.68 -10.26 -0.83
CA TYR A 99 19.57 -10.16 0.12
C TYR A 99 18.85 -8.83 -0.05
N LEU A 100 17.52 -8.89 0.04
CA LEU A 100 16.67 -7.73 -0.16
C LEU A 100 16.65 -6.84 1.09
N TYR A 101 16.74 -5.55 0.86
CA TYR A 101 16.56 -4.52 1.88
C TYR A 101 15.88 -3.29 1.28
N TYR A 102 15.24 -2.50 2.12
CA TYR A 102 14.61 -1.25 1.74
C TYR A 102 15.61 -0.10 1.85
N SER A 103 15.73 0.70 0.79
CA SER A 103 16.51 1.94 0.79
C SER A 103 15.56 3.14 0.86
N PRO A 104 15.47 3.83 2.01
CA PRO A 104 14.60 4.99 2.15
C PRO A 104 15.07 6.21 1.34
N GLU A 105 16.33 6.24 0.92
CA GLU A 105 16.90 7.32 0.10
C GLU A 105 16.40 7.27 -1.35
N GLU A 106 16.27 6.06 -1.90
CA GLU A 106 15.81 5.82 -3.28
C GLU A 106 14.33 5.41 -3.35
N ASP A 107 13.66 5.23 -2.19
CA ASP A 107 12.33 4.61 -2.05
C ASP A 107 12.21 3.35 -2.92
N ALA A 108 13.18 2.45 -2.75
CA ALA A 108 13.31 1.25 -3.55
C ALA A 108 13.79 0.07 -2.71
N PHE A 109 13.29 -1.12 -3.05
CA PHE A 109 13.86 -2.36 -2.56
C PHE A 109 15.08 -2.74 -3.39
N ARG A 110 16.21 -2.93 -2.71
CA ARG A 110 17.54 -3.14 -3.31
C ARG A 110 18.15 -4.43 -2.81
N LEU A 111 19.10 -4.95 -3.57
CA LEU A 111 19.84 -6.15 -3.22
C LEU A 111 21.24 -5.80 -2.73
N SER A 112 21.67 -6.48 -1.66
CA SER A 112 23.03 -6.40 -1.15
C SER A 112 23.64 -7.79 -1.00
N THR A 113 24.91 -7.93 -1.33
CA THR A 113 25.68 -9.16 -1.05
C THR A 113 26.10 -9.24 0.43
N ASP A 114 25.95 -8.16 1.19
CA ASP A 114 26.16 -8.14 2.64
C ASP A 114 24.88 -8.59 3.35
N PRO A 115 24.85 -9.78 3.98
CA PRO A 115 23.65 -10.28 4.65
C PRO A 115 23.24 -9.39 5.83
N THR A 116 24.15 -8.61 6.43
CA THR A 116 23.82 -7.77 7.58
C THR A 116 22.93 -6.58 7.23
N GLN A 117 22.80 -6.26 5.93
CA GLN A 117 21.92 -5.21 5.44
C GLN A 117 20.48 -5.69 5.18
N ALA A 118 20.24 -7.01 5.16
CA ALA A 118 18.95 -7.57 4.81
C ALA A 118 17.86 -7.19 5.80
N ASP A 119 16.68 -6.82 5.28
CA ASP A 119 15.52 -6.53 6.12
C ASP A 119 14.72 -7.79 6.42
N LEU A 120 14.08 -7.81 7.59
CA LEU A 120 13.09 -8.83 7.91
C LEU A 120 11.79 -8.49 7.19
N PHE A 121 11.19 -9.48 6.53
CA PHE A 121 9.89 -9.37 5.89
C PHE A 121 8.84 -10.11 6.69
N GLU A 122 7.64 -9.53 6.78
CA GLU A 122 6.48 -10.05 7.49
C GLU A 122 5.27 -10.21 6.55
N TRP A 123 4.49 -11.25 6.78
CA TRP A 123 3.20 -11.47 6.12
C TRP A 123 2.21 -12.17 7.06
N TYR A 124 0.92 -12.05 6.76
CA TYR A 124 -0.16 -12.37 7.70
C TYR A 124 -1.12 -13.46 7.20
N GLY A 125 -0.88 -13.98 5.99
CA GLY A 125 -1.82 -14.86 5.30
C GLY A 125 -1.12 -15.83 4.35
N ALA A 126 -1.94 -16.55 3.58
CA ALA A 126 -1.54 -17.63 2.69
C ALA A 126 -2.29 -17.52 1.37
N GLY A 127 -1.67 -18.01 0.31
CA GLY A 127 -2.23 -18.03 -1.03
C GLY A 127 -1.70 -16.89 -1.89
N ILE A 128 -2.49 -16.53 -2.89
CA ILE A 128 -2.20 -15.44 -3.80
C ILE A 128 -2.61 -14.10 -3.19
N GLU A 129 -2.20 -12.98 -3.80
CA GLU A 129 -2.72 -11.65 -3.43
C GLU A 129 -2.49 -11.30 -1.96
N GLN A 130 -1.27 -11.56 -1.47
CA GLN A 130 -0.88 -11.21 -0.12
C GLN A 130 -0.09 -9.90 -0.10
N TYR A 131 -0.22 -9.18 1.01
CA TYR A 131 0.68 -8.08 1.33
C TYR A 131 1.97 -8.64 1.92
N LEU A 132 3.08 -8.01 1.53
CA LEU A 132 4.39 -8.23 2.11
C LEU A 132 4.84 -6.93 2.74
N TYR A 133 5.46 -7.02 3.92
CA TYR A 133 5.91 -5.86 4.69
C TYR A 133 7.38 -6.02 5.04
N ALA A 134 8.20 -5.01 4.78
CA ALA A 134 9.59 -4.96 5.19
C ALA A 134 9.73 -4.19 6.52
N VAL A 135 10.53 -4.71 7.44
CA VAL A 135 10.84 -4.10 8.72
C VAL A 135 12.25 -3.52 8.64
N HIS A 136 12.33 -2.21 8.33
CA HIS A 136 13.58 -1.50 8.16
C HIS A 136 13.79 -0.47 9.28
N GLY A 137 14.87 -0.59 10.04
CA GLY A 137 15.17 0.33 11.15
C GLY A 137 14.06 0.41 12.22
N GLY A 138 13.27 -0.66 12.38
CA GLY A 138 12.11 -0.72 13.27
C GLY A 138 10.82 -0.09 12.72
N THR A 139 10.83 0.40 11.49
CA THR A 139 9.64 0.90 10.78
C THR A 139 9.16 -0.14 9.76
N VAL A 140 7.84 -0.28 9.63
CA VAL A 140 7.22 -1.24 8.72
C VAL A 140 6.81 -0.55 7.42
N TYR A 141 7.29 -1.05 6.29
CA TYR A 141 7.00 -0.57 4.95
C TYR A 141 6.31 -1.65 4.15
N GLN A 142 5.11 -1.38 3.63
CA GLN A 142 4.45 -2.31 2.72
C GLN A 142 5.13 -2.29 1.35
N VAL A 143 5.37 -3.47 0.78
CA VAL A 143 6.01 -3.64 -0.52
C VAL A 143 4.98 -3.54 -1.63
N CYS A 144 5.13 -2.55 -2.51
CA CYS A 144 4.31 -2.35 -3.71
C CYS A 144 5.15 -2.52 -4.98
N ALA A 145 4.55 -3.01 -6.05
CA ALA A 145 5.08 -2.74 -7.39
C ALA A 145 4.71 -1.31 -7.77
N HIS A 146 5.70 -0.50 -8.17
CA HIS A 146 5.54 0.87 -8.60
C HIS A 146 5.93 0.99 -10.07
N VAL A 147 4.98 1.41 -10.90
CA VAL A 147 5.15 1.58 -12.34
C VAL A 147 6.10 2.74 -12.62
N ILE A 148 7.23 2.44 -13.28
CA ILE A 148 8.28 3.42 -13.63
C ILE A 148 8.34 3.72 -15.13
N SER A 149 7.76 2.87 -15.97
CA SER A 149 7.54 3.11 -17.39
C SER A 149 6.25 2.45 -17.82
N GLN A 150 5.51 3.06 -18.75
CA GLN A 150 4.29 2.49 -19.30
C GLN A 150 4.08 2.90 -20.76
N GLY A 151 3.33 2.08 -21.48
CA GLY A 151 2.77 2.41 -22.78
C GLY A 151 1.48 3.25 -22.66
N THR A 152 0.50 2.97 -23.53
CA THR A 152 -0.81 3.65 -23.49
C THR A 152 -1.61 3.30 -22.24
N GLY A 153 -1.37 2.13 -21.65
CA GLY A 153 -1.95 1.70 -20.39
C GLY A 153 -0.91 1.03 -19.50
N VAL A 154 -1.31 0.78 -18.25
CA VAL A 154 -0.52 0.03 -17.26
C VAL A 154 -0.73 -1.46 -17.54
N ASN A 155 0.00 -1.99 -18.51
CA ASN A 155 -0.11 -3.36 -19.00
C ASN A 155 1.29 -3.97 -19.19
N MET A 156 1.57 -5.08 -18.54
CA MET A 156 2.84 -5.80 -18.54
C MET A 156 2.65 -7.18 -19.18
N TYR A 157 2.34 -7.23 -20.47
CA TYR A 157 2.26 -8.48 -21.23
C TYR A 157 2.71 -8.25 -22.68
N GLY A 158 3.16 -9.33 -23.34
CA GLY A 158 3.57 -9.27 -24.74
C GLY A 158 2.41 -8.80 -25.63
N SER A 159 2.65 -7.81 -26.49
CA SER A 159 1.65 -7.13 -27.36
C SER A 159 0.73 -6.09 -26.68
N ALA A 160 1.04 -5.61 -25.48
CA ALA A 160 0.35 -4.47 -24.88
C ALA A 160 0.35 -3.25 -25.81
N THR A 161 -0.84 -2.65 -26.00
CA THR A 161 -1.00 -1.51 -26.91
C THR A 161 -0.24 -0.30 -26.38
N GLY A 162 0.64 0.27 -27.22
CA GLY A 162 1.41 1.47 -26.90
C GLY A 162 2.72 1.23 -26.15
N GLY A 163 3.13 -0.02 -25.93
CA GLY A 163 4.41 -0.38 -25.33
C GLY A 163 4.30 -1.11 -24.00
N TYR A 164 5.44 -1.56 -23.51
CA TYR A 164 5.56 -2.38 -22.30
C TYR A 164 5.56 -1.52 -21.03
N THR A 165 5.03 -2.10 -19.95
CA THR A 165 5.09 -1.50 -18.61
C THR A 165 6.21 -2.16 -17.83
N THR A 166 7.01 -1.37 -17.11
CA THR A 166 7.99 -1.88 -16.15
C THR A 166 7.75 -1.26 -14.79
N ALA A 167 8.09 -2.00 -13.74
CA ALA A 167 7.90 -1.58 -12.37
C ALA A 167 9.14 -1.87 -11.53
N ASN A 168 9.43 -1.01 -10.56
CA ASN A 168 10.32 -1.34 -9.45
C ASN A 168 9.49 -1.76 -8.23
N PHE A 169 10.13 -2.35 -7.22
CA PHE A 169 9.49 -2.48 -5.91
C PHE A 169 9.87 -1.29 -5.03
N ALA A 170 8.84 -0.67 -4.43
CA ALA A 170 8.96 0.51 -3.59
C ALA A 170 8.04 0.40 -2.37
N SER A 171 8.17 1.33 -1.42
CA SER A 171 7.21 1.41 -0.33
C SER A 171 5.84 1.86 -0.86
N CYS A 172 4.75 1.29 -0.33
CA CYS A 172 3.42 1.73 -0.70
C CYS A 172 3.10 3.11 -0.09
N PRO A 173 2.73 4.13 -0.89
CA PRO A 173 2.20 5.36 -0.36
C PRO A 173 0.92 5.09 0.45
N ILE A 174 0.61 5.95 1.42
CA ILE A 174 -0.52 5.77 2.36
C ILE A 174 -1.84 5.47 1.64
N ALA A 175 -2.08 6.07 0.47
CA ALA A 175 -3.29 5.85 -0.32
C ALA A 175 -3.45 4.41 -0.84
N TYR A 176 -2.36 3.64 -0.93
CA TYR A 176 -2.32 2.28 -1.49
C TYR A 176 -2.11 1.19 -0.42
N GLN A 177 -1.86 1.55 0.84
CA GLN A 177 -1.61 0.57 1.93
C GLN A 177 -2.82 -0.30 2.27
N SER A 178 -4.01 0.08 1.83
CA SER A 178 -5.24 -0.71 1.99
C SER A 178 -5.96 -0.96 0.67
N GLN A 179 -5.22 -0.89 -0.45
CA GLN A 179 -5.74 -1.14 -1.79
C GLN A 179 -6.26 -2.58 -1.88
N SER A 180 -7.51 -2.75 -2.29
CA SER A 180 -8.06 -4.06 -2.64
C SER A 180 -7.51 -4.54 -3.98
N GLU A 181 -7.58 -5.85 -4.23
CA GLU A 181 -7.19 -6.45 -5.52
C GLU A 181 -7.88 -5.72 -6.71
N SER A 182 -9.18 -5.48 -6.63
CA SER A 182 -9.94 -4.78 -7.67
C SER A 182 -9.45 -3.34 -7.93
N GLU A 183 -8.87 -2.69 -6.92
CA GLU A 183 -8.30 -1.34 -7.03
C GLU A 183 -6.85 -1.36 -7.54
N ALA A 184 -6.20 -2.52 -7.58
CA ALA A 184 -4.82 -2.69 -8.06
C ALA A 184 -4.72 -2.74 -9.60
N TYR A 185 -5.77 -3.19 -10.29
CA TYR A 185 -5.79 -3.24 -11.76
C TYR A 185 -5.55 -1.87 -12.39
N GLY A 186 -4.46 -1.78 -13.14
CA GLY A 186 -4.04 -0.56 -13.84
C GLY A 186 -3.55 0.57 -12.93
N ALA A 187 -3.37 0.32 -11.64
CA ALA A 187 -2.84 1.32 -10.72
C ALA A 187 -1.32 1.48 -10.86
N TYR A 188 -0.83 2.69 -10.57
CA TYR A 188 0.61 3.00 -10.58
C TYR A 188 1.37 2.34 -9.44
N TYR A 189 0.72 2.16 -8.29
CA TYR A 189 1.21 1.35 -7.18
C TYR A 189 0.25 0.18 -7.01
N GLN A 190 0.81 -1.02 -6.91
CA GLN A 190 0.03 -2.25 -6.85
C GLN A 190 0.42 -3.07 -5.62
N ALA A 191 -0.58 -3.30 -4.78
CA ALA A 191 -0.62 -4.31 -3.74
C ALA A 191 -2.10 -4.67 -3.47
N PRO A 192 -2.42 -5.90 -3.03
CA PRO A 192 -1.52 -7.00 -2.69
C PRO A 192 -1.15 -7.86 -3.91
N ILE A 193 0.15 -8.12 -4.11
CA ILE A 193 0.68 -8.76 -5.33
C ILE A 193 1.48 -10.04 -5.07
N TRP A 194 1.61 -10.51 -3.83
CA TRP A 194 2.57 -11.57 -3.49
C TRP A 194 1.93 -12.92 -3.23
N GLY A 195 2.59 -13.98 -3.70
CA GLY A 195 2.24 -15.37 -3.40
C GLY A 195 2.97 -15.85 -2.16
N MET A 196 2.22 -16.29 -1.14
CA MET A 196 2.77 -16.71 0.16
C MET A 196 2.27 -18.09 0.55
N ASN A 197 3.19 -18.97 0.94
CA ASN A 197 2.89 -20.26 1.54
C ASN A 197 3.36 -20.25 3.01
N PRO A 198 2.47 -20.09 4.00
CA PRO A 198 2.86 -20.01 5.40
C PRO A 198 3.47 -21.32 5.95
N ALA A 199 3.29 -22.46 5.27
CA ALA A 199 3.91 -23.72 5.67
C ALA A 199 5.43 -23.74 5.39
N GLU A 200 5.92 -22.85 4.53
CA GLU A 200 7.28 -22.83 4.01
C GLU A 200 7.91 -21.45 4.25
N ALA A 201 8.12 -21.06 5.51
CA ALA A 201 8.81 -19.81 5.83
C ALA A 201 10.28 -19.77 5.34
N SER A 202 10.84 -20.92 4.93
CA SER A 202 12.18 -21.04 4.39
C SER A 202 12.17 -21.99 3.19
N GLY A 203 12.85 -21.60 2.11
CA GLY A 203 12.92 -22.33 0.84
C GLY A 203 11.75 -22.06 -0.12
N GLN A 204 10.76 -21.26 0.27
CA GLN A 204 9.67 -20.91 -0.63
C GLN A 204 10.15 -19.92 -1.69
N GLU A 205 9.97 -20.27 -2.96
CA GLU A 205 10.11 -19.34 -4.07
C GLU A 205 9.00 -18.28 -4.00
N LEU A 206 9.37 -17.01 -4.16
CA LEU A 206 8.42 -15.91 -4.23
C LEU A 206 7.88 -15.79 -5.63
N VAL A 207 6.58 -15.58 -5.72
CA VAL A 207 5.87 -15.27 -6.97
C VAL A 207 5.14 -13.95 -6.75
N SER A 208 5.06 -13.14 -7.80
CA SER A 208 4.28 -11.91 -7.81
C SER A 208 3.32 -11.84 -8.99
N TRP A 209 2.32 -10.99 -8.87
CA TRP A 209 1.36 -10.67 -9.93
C TRP A 209 1.39 -9.19 -10.26
N PHE A 210 1.17 -8.90 -11.53
CA PHE A 210 0.93 -7.55 -12.01
C PHE A 210 -0.48 -7.46 -12.58
N PHE A 211 -1.28 -6.55 -12.04
CA PHE A 211 -2.68 -6.35 -12.41
C PHE A 211 -2.77 -5.32 -13.53
N ASN A 212 -3.08 -5.80 -14.73
CA ASN A 212 -3.11 -4.98 -15.93
C ASN A 212 -4.37 -4.11 -16.00
N SER A 213 -4.29 -2.96 -16.65
CA SER A 213 -5.43 -2.05 -16.81
C SER A 213 -6.61 -2.66 -17.59
N ASP A 214 -6.37 -3.70 -18.39
CA ASP A 214 -7.37 -4.43 -19.15
C ASP A 214 -8.01 -5.61 -18.38
N GLN A 215 -7.80 -5.67 -17.06
CA GLN A 215 -8.31 -6.72 -16.16
C GLN A 215 -7.66 -8.11 -16.37
N SER A 216 -6.58 -8.19 -17.17
CA SER A 216 -5.73 -9.38 -17.18
C SER A 216 -4.70 -9.35 -16.05
N ILE A 217 -4.10 -10.49 -15.75
CA ILE A 217 -3.03 -10.62 -14.75
C ILE A 217 -1.80 -11.20 -15.43
N THR A 218 -0.63 -10.62 -15.15
CA THR A 218 0.66 -11.21 -15.50
C THR A 218 1.31 -11.78 -14.25
N ALA A 219 1.67 -13.07 -14.26
CA ALA A 219 2.35 -13.72 -13.16
C ALA A 219 3.87 -13.78 -13.40
N PHE A 220 4.65 -13.53 -12.35
CA PHE A 220 6.11 -13.52 -12.37
C PHE A 220 6.67 -14.43 -11.27
N SER A 221 7.43 -15.44 -11.68
CA SER A 221 8.37 -16.17 -10.82
C SER A 221 9.81 -15.68 -10.99
N LEU A 222 10.10 -15.02 -12.12
CA LEU A 222 11.38 -14.40 -12.42
C LEU A 222 11.32 -12.90 -12.16
N PHE A 223 12.33 -12.38 -11.46
CA PHE A 223 12.48 -10.97 -11.15
C PHE A 223 13.74 -10.42 -11.81
N TRP A 224 13.89 -9.10 -11.74
CA TRP A 224 15.08 -8.42 -12.25
C TRP A 224 15.74 -7.61 -11.14
N VAL A 225 17.07 -7.67 -11.10
CA VAL A 225 17.88 -6.65 -10.48
C VAL A 225 18.38 -5.72 -11.58
N PHE A 226 18.27 -4.41 -11.37
CA PHE A 226 18.68 -3.43 -12.37
C PHE A 226 19.32 -2.19 -11.72
N SER A 227 20.15 -1.50 -12.50
CA SER A 227 20.67 -0.18 -12.17
C SER A 227 20.44 0.78 -13.33
N ASN A 228 20.02 2.01 -13.02
CA ASN A 228 19.90 3.12 -13.95
C ASN A 228 20.36 4.43 -13.29
N ASN A 229 20.04 5.58 -13.89
CA ASN A 229 20.44 6.89 -13.36
C ASN A 229 19.77 7.26 -12.02
N PHE A 230 18.71 6.55 -11.61
CA PHE A 230 17.91 6.84 -10.42
C PHE A 230 18.03 5.75 -9.34
N TYR A 231 18.26 4.51 -9.76
CA TYR A 231 18.25 3.34 -8.92
C TYR A 231 19.55 2.56 -9.08
N SER A 232 20.05 2.00 -7.98
CA SER A 232 21.21 1.11 -8.00
C SER A 232 20.86 -0.25 -7.40
N GLN A 233 21.00 -1.32 -8.18
CA GLN A 233 20.72 -2.70 -7.73
C GLN A 233 19.29 -2.87 -7.19
N ALA A 234 18.33 -2.15 -7.79
CA ALA A 234 16.94 -2.20 -7.39
C ALA A 234 16.27 -3.47 -7.94
N LEU A 235 15.30 -3.97 -7.17
CA LEU A 235 14.42 -5.05 -7.58
C LEU A 235 13.28 -4.52 -8.44
N GLY A 236 12.94 -5.24 -9.52
CA GLY A 236 11.84 -4.86 -10.40
C GLY A 236 11.18 -6.02 -11.14
N LEU A 237 10.10 -5.66 -11.84
CA LEU A 237 9.30 -6.49 -12.73
C LEU A 237 9.30 -5.89 -14.13
N ALA A 238 9.62 -6.73 -15.10
CA ALA A 238 9.61 -6.44 -16.53
C ALA A 238 9.50 -7.77 -17.30
N LEU A 239 9.07 -7.71 -18.56
CA LEU A 239 9.09 -8.90 -19.43
C LEU A 239 10.52 -9.24 -19.86
N ASP A 240 11.34 -8.20 -20.03
CA ASP A 240 12.76 -8.29 -20.33
C ASP A 240 13.55 -7.20 -19.57
N GLY A 241 14.75 -7.52 -19.08
CA GLY A 241 15.56 -6.57 -18.31
C GLY A 241 16.02 -5.35 -19.12
N SER A 242 16.06 -5.43 -20.45
CA SER A 242 16.32 -4.27 -21.33
C SER A 242 15.17 -3.26 -21.38
N GLU A 243 14.02 -3.55 -20.77
CA GLU A 243 12.86 -2.65 -20.76
C GLU A 243 12.91 -1.61 -19.63
N PHE A 244 13.85 -1.74 -18.68
CA PHE A 244 14.02 -0.74 -17.63
C PHE A 244 14.55 0.57 -18.23
N PRO A 245 13.92 1.72 -17.97
CA PRO A 245 14.31 2.97 -18.64
C PRO A 245 15.71 3.43 -18.22
N GLY A 246 16.59 3.60 -19.21
CA GLY A 246 17.95 4.13 -19.02
C GLY A 246 18.85 3.19 -18.23
N GLU A 247 18.59 1.89 -18.35
CA GLU A 247 19.32 0.81 -17.74
C GLU A 247 20.79 0.82 -18.15
N THR A 248 21.65 0.61 -17.16
CA THR A 248 23.11 0.50 -17.34
C THR A 248 23.58 -0.93 -17.09
N ASN A 249 22.85 -1.66 -16.25
CA ASN A 249 23.09 -3.06 -15.96
C ASN A 249 21.79 -3.71 -15.47
N TYR A 250 21.56 -4.96 -15.82
CA TYR A 250 20.46 -5.76 -15.30
C TYR A 250 20.79 -7.25 -15.34
N ALA A 251 20.15 -8.03 -14.47
CA ALA A 251 20.21 -9.48 -14.47
C ALA A 251 18.90 -10.06 -13.97
N SER A 252 18.53 -11.23 -14.48
CA SER A 252 17.40 -11.97 -13.98
C SER A 252 17.77 -12.77 -12.73
N ILE A 253 16.84 -12.83 -11.79
CA ILE A 253 17.03 -13.46 -10.48
C ILE A 253 15.75 -14.18 -10.07
N ASP A 254 15.92 -15.22 -9.28
CA ASP A 254 14.84 -15.86 -8.52
C ASP A 254 14.89 -15.33 -7.09
N LEU A 255 13.73 -15.27 -6.43
CA LEU A 255 13.63 -14.83 -5.04
C LEU A 255 13.11 -15.96 -4.15
N TYR A 256 13.74 -16.13 -3.00
CA TYR A 256 13.38 -17.15 -2.02
C TYR A 256 13.23 -16.54 -0.63
N LEU A 257 12.24 -17.01 0.14
CA LEU A 257 12.17 -16.76 1.57
C LEU A 257 13.15 -17.68 2.29
N ILE A 258 13.91 -17.14 3.24
CA ILE A 258 14.78 -17.90 4.13
C ILE A 258 14.51 -17.50 5.58
N SER A 259 14.58 -18.45 6.50
CA SER A 259 14.35 -18.19 7.93
C SER A 259 15.52 -17.51 8.63
N THR A 260 16.73 -17.62 8.08
CA THR A 260 17.97 -17.18 8.71
C THR A 260 18.97 -16.74 7.66
N LEU A 261 19.69 -15.65 7.92
CA LEU A 261 20.81 -15.19 7.12
C LEU A 261 22.06 -16.06 7.35
N PRO A 262 22.97 -16.18 6.37
CA PRO A 262 24.27 -16.81 6.61
C PRO A 262 25.09 -16.00 7.62
N VAL A 263 25.92 -16.71 8.38
CA VAL A 263 26.86 -16.14 9.37
C VAL A 263 28.19 -15.82 8.71
#